data_AF-A0A371KDD6-F1
#
_entry.id   AF-A0A371KDD6-F1
#
_cell.length_a   1.000
_cell.length_b   1.000
_cell.length_c   1.000
_cell.angle_alpha   90.00
_cell.angle_beta   90.00
_cell.angle_gamma   90.00
#
_symmetry.space_group_name_H-M   'P 1'
#
loop_
_entity.id
_entity.type
_entity.pdbx_description
1 polymer ?
#
loop_
_entity_poly.entity_id
_entity_poly.type
_entity_poly.pdbx_seq_one_letter_code
_entity_poly.pdbx_strand_id
1 'polypeptide(L)'
;STLGAAGLAGCSFLAAAEAPPPNVPTAQQKDGGWTRTDQSSDTVFDRSYGPVSVEAVSSTVQYVDEQLQERVASRTLDQVQTALSVFFATRVDFSPNLDNLPAGAGREELLSEVRTNARDSFEQQMEAQGLTDIEQSGEGTID
;
A
#
# COMPACT_ATOMS: atom_id res chain seq x y z
N SER A 1 49.62 18.04 1.12
CA SER A 1 48.94 17.16 0.16
C SER A 1 49.12 15.75 0.67
N THR A 2 48.12 14.97 1.07
CA THR A 2 46.95 14.53 0.29
C THR A 2 45.82 14.09 1.25
N LEU A 3 44.58 14.54 0.99
CA LEU A 3 43.35 14.01 1.58
C LEU A 3 42.89 12.82 0.72
N GLY A 4 42.72 11.65 1.33
CA GLY A 4 42.06 10.50 0.72
C GLY A 4 40.56 10.60 0.92
N ALA A 5 39.82 10.85 -0.16
CA ALA A 5 38.36 10.75 -0.16
C ALA A 5 37.99 9.26 -0.28
N ALA A 6 37.51 8.67 0.81
CA ALA A 6 36.86 7.37 0.77
C ALA A 6 35.53 7.53 0.01
N GLY A 7 35.34 6.68 -1.00
CA GLY A 7 34.15 6.66 -1.82
C GLY A 7 32.91 6.38 -0.98
N LEU A 8 31.97 7.32 -0.99
CA LEU A 8 30.60 7.04 -0.59
C LEU A 8 30.05 6.10 -1.66
N ALA A 9 29.99 4.82 -1.32
CA ALA A 9 29.24 3.83 -2.08
C ALA A 9 27.83 4.41 -2.25
N GLY A 10 27.44 4.63 -3.50
CA GLY A 10 26.14 5.15 -3.84
C GLY A 10 25.08 4.23 -3.24
N CYS A 11 24.42 4.72 -2.20
CA CYS A 11 23.07 4.28 -1.90
C CYS A 11 22.20 4.78 -3.05
N SER A 12 22.26 4.07 -4.18
CA SER A 12 21.16 4.02 -5.12
C SER A 12 20.05 3.26 -4.40
N PHE A 13 19.41 3.91 -3.44
CA PHE A 13 17.97 3.74 -3.29
C PHE A 13 17.42 4.27 -4.61
N LEU A 14 17.43 3.43 -5.65
CA LEU A 14 16.48 3.60 -6.74
C LEU A 14 15.17 3.77 -5.98
N ALA A 15 14.62 4.98 -5.98
CA ALA A 15 13.30 5.19 -5.44
C ALA A 15 12.46 4.12 -6.13
N ALA A 16 12.01 3.10 -5.36
CA ALA A 16 11.16 2.05 -5.88
C ALA A 16 10.12 2.78 -6.72
N ALA A 17 9.98 2.41 -8.00
CA ALA A 17 9.18 3.19 -8.94
C ALA A 17 7.84 3.50 -8.26
N GLU A 18 7.64 4.74 -7.81
CA GLU A 18 6.56 5.01 -6.86
C GLU A 18 5.26 4.82 -7.61
N ALA A 19 4.53 3.76 -7.27
CA ALA A 19 3.21 3.56 -7.82
C ALA A 19 2.36 4.79 -7.44
N PRO A 20 1.66 5.42 -8.39
CA PRO A 20 0.79 6.53 -8.06
C PRO A 20 -0.28 6.08 -7.06
N PRO A 21 -0.68 6.94 -6.12
CA PRO A 21 -1.68 6.57 -5.13
C PRO A 21 -3.03 6.21 -5.79
N PRO A 22 -3.85 5.38 -5.13
CA PRO A 22 -5.21 5.10 -5.59
C PRO A 22 -6.06 6.37 -5.65
N ASN A 23 -6.99 6.42 -6.61
CA ASN A 23 -7.97 7.48 -6.69
C ASN A 23 -9.15 7.13 -5.77
N VAL A 24 -9.19 7.74 -4.59
CA VAL A 24 -10.29 7.58 -3.63
C VAL A 24 -11.21 8.81 -3.72
N PRO A 25 -12.54 8.64 -3.88
CA PRO A 25 -13.48 9.77 -4.01
C PRO A 25 -13.41 10.74 -2.83
N THR A 26 -12.97 11.98 -3.08
CA THR A 26 -12.68 12.95 -2.01
C THR A 26 -13.92 13.56 -1.37
N ALA A 27 -15.03 13.66 -2.10
CA ALA A 27 -16.29 14.18 -1.57
C ALA A 27 -16.87 13.24 -0.49
N GLN A 28 -16.94 11.93 -0.79
CA GLN A 28 -17.46 10.93 0.14
C GLN A 28 -16.58 10.80 1.40
N GLN A 29 -15.27 10.95 1.27
CA GLN A 29 -14.36 10.98 2.42
C GLN A 29 -14.67 12.15 3.35
N LYS A 30 -14.75 13.37 2.81
CA LYS A 30 -15.01 14.58 3.60
C LYS A 30 -16.39 14.53 4.26
N ASP A 31 -17.41 14.16 3.51
CA ASP A 31 -18.78 14.07 4.02
C ASP A 31 -18.92 12.95 5.07
N GLY A 32 -18.11 11.89 4.94
CA GLY A 32 -18.07 10.76 5.87
C GLY A 32 -17.16 10.94 7.09
N GLY A 33 -16.40 12.04 7.19
CA GLY A 33 -15.49 12.28 8.32
C GLY A 33 -14.12 11.60 8.24
N TRP A 34 -13.74 11.14 7.05
CA TRP A 34 -12.47 10.47 6.80
C TRP A 34 -11.36 11.47 6.52
N THR A 35 -10.25 11.31 7.25
CA THR A 35 -9.01 12.06 7.04
C THR A 35 -7.89 11.11 6.65
N ARG A 36 -7.12 11.49 5.63
CA ARG A 36 -5.92 10.74 5.22
C ARG A 36 -4.83 10.93 6.27
N THR A 37 -4.35 9.83 6.84
CA THR A 37 -3.34 9.87 7.91
C THR A 37 -1.97 9.38 7.47
N ASP A 38 -1.90 8.50 6.47
CA ASP A 38 -0.63 7.89 6.06
C ASP A 38 -0.55 7.52 4.57
N GLN A 39 0.66 7.22 4.09
CA GLN A 39 0.95 6.64 2.79
C GLN A 39 2.20 5.77 2.84
N SER A 40 2.10 4.59 2.26
CA SER A 40 3.22 3.66 2.06
C SER A 40 3.28 3.20 0.61
N SER A 41 4.46 2.71 0.20
CA SER A 41 4.66 2.06 -1.08
C SER A 41 5.66 0.92 -0.92
N ASP A 42 5.41 -0.21 -1.57
CA ASP A 42 6.22 -1.43 -1.44
C ASP A 42 6.37 -2.15 -2.78
N THR A 43 7.54 -2.72 -3.07
CA THR A 43 7.69 -3.68 -4.16
C THR A 43 7.07 -5.01 -3.71
N VAL A 44 5.94 -5.38 -4.30
CA VAL A 44 5.18 -6.60 -3.96
C VAL A 44 5.49 -7.77 -4.90
N PHE A 45 6.16 -7.50 -6.01
CA PHE A 45 6.59 -8.54 -6.94
C PHE A 45 7.80 -8.06 -7.76
N ASP A 46 8.80 -8.92 -7.90
CA ASP A 46 9.92 -8.74 -8.83
C ASP A 46 10.37 -10.13 -9.31
N ARG A 47 10.17 -10.42 -10.60
CA ARG A 47 10.68 -11.65 -11.24
C ARG A 47 11.08 -11.43 -12.68
N SER A 48 12.03 -12.25 -13.13
CA SER A 48 12.47 -12.30 -14.53
C SER A 48 11.96 -13.56 -15.25
N TYR A 49 11.38 -13.36 -16.42
CA TYR A 49 10.90 -14.38 -17.35
C TYR A 49 11.69 -14.27 -18.66
N GLY A 50 12.77 -15.04 -18.77
CA GLY A 50 13.68 -14.95 -19.91
C GLY A 50 14.32 -13.54 -20.01
N PRO A 51 14.17 -12.80 -21.12
CA PRO A 51 14.73 -11.46 -21.27
C PRO A 51 13.85 -10.35 -20.66
N VAL A 52 12.67 -10.67 -20.13
CA VAL A 52 11.72 -9.68 -19.59
C VAL A 52 11.70 -9.77 -18.07
N SER A 53 11.95 -8.65 -17.39
CA SER A 53 11.72 -8.51 -15.95
C SER A 53 10.38 -7.83 -15.71
N VAL A 54 9.61 -8.34 -14.77
CA VAL A 54 8.32 -7.79 -14.35
C VAL A 54 8.41 -7.41 -12.89
N GLU A 55 8.13 -6.15 -12.62
CA GLU A 55 8.03 -5.57 -11.28
C GLU A 55 6.58 -5.12 -11.03
N ALA A 56 6.10 -5.30 -9.81
CA ALA A 56 4.86 -4.69 -9.34
C ALA A 56 5.11 -3.93 -8.03
N VAL A 57 4.71 -2.66 -8.01
CA VAL A 57 4.83 -1.78 -6.85
C VAL A 57 3.43 -1.42 -6.37
N SER A 58 3.19 -1.57 -5.07
CA SER A 58 1.98 -1.11 -4.40
C SER A 58 2.14 0.32 -3.89
N SER A 59 1.05 1.08 -3.85
CA SER A 59 0.93 2.30 -3.05
C SER A 59 -0.35 2.23 -2.26
N THR A 60 -0.22 2.28 -0.93
CA THR A 60 -1.32 2.20 0.03
C THR A 60 -1.52 3.55 0.69
N VAL A 61 -2.78 3.96 0.83
CA VAL A 61 -3.19 5.18 1.54
C VAL A 61 -4.12 4.79 2.66
N GLN A 62 -3.87 5.34 3.84
CA GLN A 62 -4.67 5.12 5.05
C GLN A 62 -5.54 6.33 5.37
N TYR A 63 -6.74 6.02 5.86
CA TYR A 63 -7.72 6.98 6.33
C TYR A 63 -8.27 6.58 7.70
N VAL A 64 -8.56 7.57 8.54
CA VAL A 64 -9.20 7.40 9.85
C VAL A 64 -10.50 8.21 9.89
N ASP A 65 -11.56 7.66 10.48
CA ASP A 65 -12.79 8.39 10.78
C ASP A 65 -12.58 9.27 12.02
N GLU A 66 -12.00 10.46 11.80
CA GLU A 66 -11.72 11.43 12.86
C GLU A 66 -13.02 11.93 13.50
N GLN A 67 -14.12 12.06 12.74
CA GLN A 67 -15.41 12.44 13.30
C GLN A 67 -15.92 11.39 14.31
N LEU A 68 -15.78 10.09 14.02
CA LEU A 68 -16.13 9.04 14.97
C LEU A 68 -15.23 9.09 16.20
N GLN A 69 -13.92 9.24 16.01
CA GLN A 69 -12.96 9.35 17.10
C GLN A 69 -13.32 10.52 18.04
N GLU A 70 -13.58 11.71 17.51
CA GLU A 70 -14.02 12.89 18.28
C GLU A 70 -15.35 12.64 19.02
N ARG A 71 -16.35 12.05 18.33
CA ARG A 71 -17.64 11.72 18.95
C ARG A 71 -17.52 10.75 20.12
N VAL A 72 -16.61 9.79 20.05
CA VAL A 72 -16.39 8.82 21.12
C VAL A 72 -15.53 9.42 22.23
N ALA A 73 -14.46 10.15 21.90
CA ALA A 73 -13.64 10.86 22.88
C ALA A 73 -14.49 11.78 23.76
N SER A 74 -15.33 12.62 23.15
CA SER A 74 -16.21 13.55 23.88
C SER A 74 -17.19 12.84 24.82
N ARG A 75 -17.68 11.65 24.46
CA ARG A 75 -18.58 10.83 25.28
C ARG A 75 -17.87 9.98 26.33
N THR A 76 -16.55 9.86 26.23
CA THR A 76 -15.73 9.05 27.15
C THR A 76 -14.82 9.91 28.03
N LEU A 77 -15.05 11.23 28.06
CA LEU A 77 -14.18 12.18 28.79
C LEU A 77 -12.71 12.01 28.38
N ASP A 78 -12.48 11.87 27.07
CA ASP A 78 -11.16 11.71 26.44
C ASP A 78 -10.35 10.47 26.90
N GLN A 79 -11.02 9.49 27.51
CA GLN A 79 -10.41 8.21 27.87
C GLN A 79 -10.15 7.31 26.67
N VAL A 80 -10.91 7.48 25.59
CA VAL A 80 -10.74 6.74 24.33
C VAL A 80 -10.41 7.74 23.22
N GLN A 81 -9.14 7.72 22.78
CA GLN A 81 -8.62 8.63 21.74
C GLN A 81 -7.87 7.88 20.62
N THR A 82 -8.00 6.56 20.54
CA THR A 82 -7.39 5.76 19.46
C THR A 82 -8.22 5.84 18.17
N ALA A 83 -7.63 5.45 17.04
CA ALA A 83 -8.39 5.27 15.81
C ALA A 83 -9.44 4.16 15.99
N LEU A 84 -10.71 4.48 15.75
CA LEU A 84 -11.84 3.55 15.95
C LEU A 84 -12.33 2.92 14.66
N SER A 85 -12.06 3.57 13.54
CA SER A 85 -12.35 3.05 12.21
C SER A 85 -11.25 3.50 11.28
N VAL A 86 -10.68 2.55 10.55
CA VAL A 86 -9.57 2.76 9.62
C VAL A 86 -9.97 2.18 8.28
N PHE A 87 -9.68 2.91 7.21
CA PHE A 87 -9.90 2.49 5.84
C PHE A 87 -8.58 2.59 5.08
N PHE A 88 -8.27 1.56 4.29
CA PHE A 88 -7.07 1.52 3.46
C PHE A 88 -7.46 1.36 2.00
N ALA A 89 -6.76 2.06 1.13
CA ALA A 89 -6.87 1.89 -0.32
C ALA A 89 -5.49 1.60 -0.88
N THR A 90 -5.37 0.57 -1.72
CA THR A 90 -4.11 0.17 -2.36
C THR A 90 -4.26 0.16 -3.87
N ARG A 91 -3.28 0.72 -4.57
CA ARG A 91 -3.10 0.57 -6.01
C ARG A 91 -1.81 -0.20 -6.27
N VAL A 92 -1.85 -1.15 -7.20
CA VAL A 92 -0.65 -1.84 -7.70
C VAL A 92 -0.42 -1.43 -9.15
N ASP A 93 0.81 -1.05 -9.47
CA ASP A 93 1.24 -0.69 -10.83
C ASP A 93 2.33 -1.65 -11.31
N PHE A 94 2.34 -1.96 -12.60
CA PHE A 94 3.20 -2.99 -13.20
C PHE A 94 4.17 -2.38 -14.21
N SER A 95 5.43 -2.79 -14.13
CA SER A 95 6.46 -2.41 -15.09
C SER A 95 7.15 -3.67 -15.67
N PRO A 96 7.10 -3.90 -17.00
CA PRO A 96 6.28 -3.19 -17.98
C PRO A 96 4.79 -3.47 -17.78
N ASN A 97 3.93 -2.65 -18.40
CA ASN A 97 2.49 -2.93 -18.40
C ASN A 97 2.22 -4.35 -18.94
N LEU A 98 1.42 -5.12 -18.20
CA LEU A 98 1.12 -6.53 -18.47
C LEU A 98 0.54 -6.79 -19.86
N ASP A 99 -0.13 -5.81 -20.47
CA ASP A 99 -0.66 -5.93 -21.83
C ASP A 99 0.45 -6.06 -22.90
N ASN A 100 1.69 -5.72 -22.56
CA ASN A 100 2.86 -5.86 -23.42
C ASN A 100 3.55 -7.24 -23.27
N LEU A 101 3.04 -8.13 -22.42
CA LEU A 101 3.64 -9.45 -22.23
C LEU A 101 3.32 -10.37 -23.43
N PRO A 102 4.33 -11.06 -24.00
CA PRO A 102 4.12 -11.92 -25.16
C PRO A 102 3.16 -13.08 -24.84
N ALA A 103 2.18 -13.27 -25.72
CA ALA A 103 1.20 -14.37 -25.74
C ALA A 103 0.30 -14.53 -24.51
N GLY A 104 0.22 -13.55 -23.61
CA GLY A 104 -0.69 -13.58 -22.44
C GLY A 104 -0.45 -14.74 -21.47
N ALA A 105 0.63 -15.50 -21.66
CA ALA A 105 0.91 -16.70 -20.89
C ALA A 105 1.31 -16.32 -19.46
N GLY A 106 0.59 -16.87 -18.47
CA GLY A 106 0.90 -16.69 -17.05
C GLY A 106 0.39 -15.38 -16.43
N ARG A 107 -0.45 -14.60 -17.11
CA ARG A 107 -1.02 -13.36 -16.54
C ARG A 107 -1.89 -13.63 -15.32
N GLU A 108 -2.76 -14.63 -15.36
CA GLU A 108 -3.63 -14.97 -14.22
C GLU A 108 -2.81 -15.45 -13.01
N GLU A 109 -1.82 -16.31 -13.24
CA GLU A 109 -0.91 -16.79 -12.20
C GLU A 109 -0.13 -15.63 -11.57
N LEU A 110 0.42 -14.74 -12.40
CA LEU A 110 1.13 -13.55 -11.95
C LEU A 110 0.23 -12.62 -11.13
N LEU A 111 -0.99 -12.35 -11.61
CA LEU A 111 -1.96 -11.53 -10.89
C LEU A 111 -2.35 -12.17 -9.55
N SER A 112 -2.44 -13.50 -9.50
CA SER A 112 -2.68 -14.23 -8.26
C SER A 112 -1.50 -14.10 -7.28
N GLU A 113 -0.27 -14.29 -7.74
CA GLU A 113 0.95 -14.14 -6.92
C GLU A 113 1.08 -12.71 -6.39
N VAL A 114 0.86 -11.70 -7.24
CA VAL A 114 0.90 -10.28 -6.84
C VAL A 114 -0.21 -9.96 -5.83
N ARG A 115 -1.42 -10.50 -6.02
CA ARG A 115 -2.51 -10.31 -5.06
C ARG A 115 -2.16 -10.88 -3.70
N THR A 116 -1.62 -12.09 -3.65
CA THR A 116 -1.16 -12.73 -2.40
C THR A 116 -0.07 -11.87 -1.74
N ASN A 117 0.98 -11.50 -2.47
CA ASN A 117 2.08 -10.72 -1.90
C ASN A 117 1.63 -9.32 -1.44
N ALA A 118 0.75 -8.65 -2.19
CA ALA A 118 0.21 -7.35 -1.80
C ALA A 118 -0.63 -7.45 -0.52
N ARG A 119 -1.38 -8.56 -0.36
CA ARG A 119 -2.11 -8.84 0.87
C ARG A 119 -1.17 -9.10 2.04
N ASP A 120 -0.16 -9.95 1.87
CA ASP A 120 0.80 -10.27 2.93
C ASP A 120 1.57 -9.01 3.38
N SER A 121 1.93 -8.14 2.43
CA SER A 121 2.54 -6.83 2.73
C SER A 121 1.58 -5.92 3.49
N PHE A 122 0.29 -5.92 3.12
CA PHE A 122 -0.72 -5.13 3.80
C PHE A 122 -1.01 -5.61 5.23
N GLU A 123 -1.08 -6.91 5.45
CA GLU A 123 -1.22 -7.49 6.80
C GLU A 123 0.00 -7.12 7.67
N GLN A 124 1.22 -7.20 7.14
CA GLN A 124 2.43 -6.74 7.85
C GLN A 124 2.38 -5.25 8.20
N GLN A 125 1.82 -4.41 7.32
CA GLN A 125 1.65 -2.98 7.60
C GLN A 125 0.65 -2.74 8.73
N MET A 126 -0.45 -3.49 8.78
CA MET A 126 -1.39 -3.44 9.90
C MET A 126 -0.72 -3.86 11.22
N GLU A 127 0.04 -4.95 11.21
CA GLU A 127 0.79 -5.43 12.38
C GLU A 127 1.81 -4.41 12.87
N ALA A 128 2.53 -3.75 11.95
CA ALA A 128 3.47 -2.68 12.27
C ALA A 128 2.80 -1.47 12.94
N GLN A 129 1.50 -1.26 12.70
CA GLN A 129 0.68 -0.26 13.37
C GLN A 129 0.05 -0.74 14.69
N GLY A 130 0.42 -1.94 15.15
CA GLY A 130 -0.05 -2.52 16.40
C GLY A 130 -1.41 -3.20 16.31
N LEU A 131 -1.94 -3.43 15.10
CA LEU A 131 -3.12 -4.25 14.90
C LEU A 131 -2.74 -5.73 15.05
N THR A 132 -3.55 -6.49 15.78
CA THR A 132 -3.38 -7.95 15.95
C THR A 132 -4.67 -8.66 15.54
N ASP A 133 -4.63 -9.98 15.48
CA ASP A 133 -5.82 -10.81 15.23
C ASP A 133 -6.51 -10.46 13.89
N ILE A 134 -5.70 -10.24 12.85
CA ILE A 134 -6.16 -9.86 11.52
C ILE A 134 -6.80 -11.08 10.84
N GLU A 135 -8.10 -10.98 10.53
CA GLU A 135 -8.86 -12.02 9.84
C GLU A 135 -9.60 -11.43 8.64
N GLN A 136 -9.53 -12.11 7.49
CA GLN A 136 -10.34 -11.78 6.33
C GLN A 136 -11.76 -12.34 6.52
N SER A 137 -12.74 -11.44 6.63
CA SER A 137 -14.16 -11.81 6.76
C SER A 137 -14.94 -11.84 5.44
N GLY A 138 -14.35 -11.36 4.34
CA GLY A 138 -14.97 -11.39 3.02
C GLY A 138 -14.08 -10.83 1.90
N GLU A 139 -14.55 -10.96 0.67
CA GLU A 139 -14.00 -10.31 -0.52
C GLU A 139 -15.13 -9.98 -1.49
N GLY A 140 -14.91 -8.97 -2.33
CA GLY A 140 -15.89 -8.54 -3.33
C GLY A 140 -15.24 -7.69 -4.40
N THR A 141 -15.99 -7.43 -5.46
CA THR A 141 -15.65 -6.45 -6.47
C THR A 141 -16.60 -5.26 -6.30
N ILE A 142 -16.07 -4.05 -6.36
CA ILE A 142 -16.89 -2.84 -6.38
C ILE A 142 -17.23 -2.58 -7.85
N ASP A 143 -18.51 -2.71 -8.20
CA ASP A 143 -19.07 -2.32 -9.50
C ASP A 143 -19.30 -0.80 -9.62
#